data_AF-A0A932PI07-F1
#
_entry.id   AF-A0A932PI07-F1
#
_cell.length_a   1.000
_cell.length_b   1.000
_cell.length_c   1.000
_cell.angle_alpha   90.00
_cell.angle_beta   90.00
_cell.angle_gamma   90.00
#
_symmetry.space_group_name_H-M   'P 1'
#
loop_
_entity.id
_entity.type
_entity.pdbx_description
1 polymer ?
#
loop_
_entity_poly.entity_id
_entity_poly.type
_entity_poly.pdbx_seq_one_letter_code
_entity_poly.pdbx_strand_id
1 'polypeptide(L)'
;MLLEDAIRTRNSELEQSIERQVIQRTWGRIHRLQVKVSEDRVVVHGCTSCYYVKQLALEGVLDAVGPAGAARVELDIEVAGSPASSTNARDSRAGSWST
;
A
#
# COMPACT_ATOMS: atom_id res chain seq x y z
N MET A 1 16.15 -18.20 21.71
CA MET A 1 15.98 -17.18 20.66
C MET A 1 15.55 -17.90 19.40
N LEU A 2 14.25 -18.08 19.20
CA LEU A 2 13.74 -19.21 18.42
C LEU A 2 12.74 -18.71 17.36
N LEU A 3 13.17 -18.73 16.10
CA LEU A 3 12.41 -18.54 14.86
C LEU A 3 11.60 -17.24 14.69
N GLU A 4 10.74 -16.87 15.63
CA GLU A 4 9.85 -15.70 15.56
C GLU A 4 10.62 -14.39 15.43
N ASP A 5 11.70 -14.22 16.20
CA ASP A 5 12.58 -13.05 16.08
C ASP A 5 13.28 -12.99 14.71
N ALA A 6 13.66 -14.14 14.15
CA ALA A 6 14.32 -14.20 12.85
C ALA A 6 13.34 -13.85 11.71
N ILE A 7 12.09 -14.33 11.81
CA ILE A 7 11.01 -13.96 10.89
C ILE A 7 10.73 -12.46 10.98
N ARG A 8 10.61 -11.91 12.20
CA ARG A 8 10.38 -10.47 12.41
C ARG A 8 11.49 -9.63 11.79
N THR A 9 12.75 -10.01 12.00
CA THR A 9 13.90 -9.31 11.39
C THR A 9 13.85 -9.38 9.88
N ARG A 10 13.62 -10.56 9.29
CA ARG A 10 13.51 -10.73 7.84
C ARG A 10 12.36 -9.93 7.23
N ASN A 11 11.21 -9.90 7.91
CA ASN A 11 10.06 -9.10 7.47
C ASN A 11 10.39 -7.61 7.50
N SER A 12 11.06 -7.12 8.56
CA SER A 12 11.47 -5.71 8.65
C SER A 12 12.50 -5.33 7.58
N GLU A 13 13.45 -6.22 7.25
CA GLU A 13 14.38 -6.03 6.14
C GLU A 13 13.65 -5.96 4.80
N LEU A 14 12.65 -6.82 4.59
CA LEU A 14 11.84 -6.83 3.39
C LEU A 14 10.96 -5.57 3.29
N GLU A 15 10.33 -5.13 4.38
CA GLU A 15 9.57 -3.87 4.48
C GLU A 15 10.43 -2.69 4.02
N GLN A 16 11.65 -2.56 4.59
CA GLN A 16 12.57 -1.49 4.21
C GLN A 16 13.03 -1.59 2.76
N SER A 17 13.24 -2.81 2.24
CA SER A 17 13.60 -3.03 0.84
C SER A 17 12.49 -2.57 -0.10
N ILE A 18 11.24 -2.96 0.19
CA ILE A 18 10.05 -2.56 -0.56
C ILE A 18 9.87 -1.04 -0.49
N GLU A 19 9.96 -0.43 0.70
CA GLU A 19 9.85 1.03 0.85
C GLU A 19 10.86 1.76 -0.04
N ARG A 20 12.14 1.32 -0.05
CA ARG A 20 13.17 1.91 -0.90
C ARG A 20 12.84 1.80 -2.38
N GLN A 21 12.41 0.63 -2.85
CA GLN A 21 12.06 0.43 -4.27
C GLN A 21 10.83 1.24 -4.68
N VAL A 22 9.81 1.29 -3.82
CA VAL A 22 8.62 2.11 -4.05
C VAL A 22 9.00 3.60 -4.11
N ILE A 23 9.83 4.10 -3.19
CA ILE A 23 10.30 5.49 -3.23
C ILE A 23 11.08 5.76 -4.52
N GLN A 24 11.98 4.86 -4.91
CA GLN A 24 12.80 5.02 -6.11
C GLN A 24 11.95 5.06 -7.39
N ARG A 25 11.03 4.11 -7.57
CA ARG A 25 10.15 4.05 -8.75
C ARG A 25 9.17 5.21 -8.81
N THR A 26 8.66 5.63 -7.66
CA THR A 26 7.65 6.70 -7.58
C THR A 26 8.25 8.09 -7.46
N TRP A 27 9.58 8.22 -7.32
CA TRP A 27 10.26 9.48 -7.03
C TRP A 27 9.73 10.16 -5.76
N GLY A 28 9.32 9.35 -4.76
CA GLY A 28 8.77 9.84 -3.50
C GLY A 28 7.38 10.48 -3.60
N ARG A 29 6.62 10.24 -4.67
CA ARG A 29 5.28 10.82 -4.91
C ARG A 29 4.12 10.13 -4.18
N ILE A 30 4.43 9.19 -3.29
CA ILE A 30 3.47 8.60 -2.36
C ILE A 30 3.69 9.23 -1.00
N HIS A 31 2.66 9.92 -0.50
CA HIS A 31 2.68 10.49 0.84
C HIS A 31 2.22 9.45 1.86
N ARG A 32 2.76 9.56 3.08
CA ARG A 32 2.47 8.63 4.19
C ARG A 32 2.68 7.17 3.78
N LEU A 33 3.71 6.91 2.98
CA LEU A 33 4.10 5.58 2.57
C LEU A 33 4.40 4.74 3.82
N GLN A 34 3.76 3.57 3.91
CA GLN A 34 4.05 2.56 4.91
C GLN A 34 3.94 1.19 4.26
N VAL A 35 4.89 0.31 4.54
CA VAL A 35 4.83 -1.09 4.12
C VAL A 35 4.65 -1.99 5.35
N LYS A 36 3.79 -2.99 5.21
CA LYS A 36 3.63 -4.07 6.20
C LYS A 36 3.80 -5.41 5.51
N VAL A 37 4.69 -6.23 6.06
CA VAL A 37 4.93 -7.60 5.59
C VAL A 37 4.41 -8.59 6.61
N SER A 38 3.60 -9.54 6.14
CA SER A 38 3.18 -10.72 6.87
C SER A 38 3.55 -11.96 6.07
N GLU A 39 3.34 -13.15 6.65
CA GLU A 39 3.77 -14.42 6.05
C GLU A 39 3.17 -14.66 4.65
N ASP A 40 1.94 -14.22 4.42
CA ASP A 40 1.17 -14.46 3.18
C ASP A 40 0.93 -13.21 2.33
N ARG A 41 1.26 -12.01 2.83
CA ARG A 41 0.88 -10.75 2.19
C ARG A 41 1.82 -9.59 2.44
N VAL A 42 1.84 -8.70 1.46
CA VAL A 42 2.47 -7.38 1.52
C VAL A 42 1.38 -6.33 1.33
N VAL A 43 1.25 -5.41 2.29
CA VAL A 43 0.32 -4.29 2.18
C VAL A 43 1.11 -3.00 2.10
N VAL A 44 0.86 -2.20 1.06
CA VAL A 44 1.43 -0.87 0.88
C VAL A 44 0.34 0.17 1.07
N HIS A 45 0.51 1.00 2.10
CA HIS A 45 -0.38 2.12 2.39
C HIS A 45 0.21 3.44 1.88
N GLY A 46 -0.67 4.39 1.55
CA GLY A 46 -0.29 5.77 1.30
C GLY A 46 -1.34 6.54 0.54
N CYS A 47 -1.00 7.74 0.09
CA CYS A 47 -1.85 8.51 -0.81
C CYS A 47 -1.05 9.17 -1.93
N THR A 48 -1.69 9.33 -3.08
CA THR A 48 -1.09 9.93 -4.26
C THR A 48 -2.11 10.73 -5.08
N SER A 49 -1.63 11.55 -6.02
CA SER A 49 -2.48 12.40 -6.86
C SER A 49 -3.00 11.71 -8.13
N CYS A 50 -2.42 10.57 -8.53
CA CYS A 50 -2.86 9.86 -9.73
C CYS A 50 -2.60 8.36 -9.71
N TYR A 51 -3.39 7.61 -10.49
CA TYR A 51 -3.26 6.16 -10.61
C TYR A 51 -1.92 5.70 -11.18
N TYR A 52 -1.26 6.52 -12.00
CA TYR A 52 0.05 6.18 -12.56
C TYR A 52 1.09 5.97 -11.46
N VAL A 53 1.09 6.81 -10.43
CA VAL A 53 1.99 6.63 -9.27
C VAL A 53 1.63 5.35 -8.50
N LYS A 54 0.35 5.01 -8.38
CA LYS A 54 -0.09 3.74 -7.78
C LYS A 54 0.40 2.51 -8.55
N GLN A 55 0.47 2.59 -9.89
CA GLN A 55 1.04 1.53 -10.74
C GLN A 55 2.56 1.41 -10.56
N LEU A 56 3.28 2.53 -10.53
CA LEU A 56 4.73 2.53 -10.26
C LEU A 56 5.06 1.95 -8.87
N ALA A 57 4.17 2.16 -7.90
CA ALA A 57 4.27 1.54 -6.58
C ALA A 57 4.23 0.01 -6.69
N LEU A 58 3.28 -0.54 -7.47
CA LEU A 58 3.18 -1.98 -7.70
C LEU A 58 4.48 -2.55 -8.26
N GLU A 59 5.02 -1.90 -9.30
CA GLU A 59 6.28 -2.31 -9.91
C GLU A 59 7.43 -2.31 -8.91
N GLY A 60 7.54 -1.27 -8.08
CA GLY A 60 8.56 -1.21 -7.02
C GLY A 60 8.42 -2.33 -5.99
N VAL A 61 7.19 -2.72 -5.63
CA VAL A 61 6.96 -3.88 -4.75
C VAL A 61 7.44 -5.17 -5.42
N LEU A 62 7.06 -5.38 -6.69
CA LEU A 62 7.41 -6.60 -7.43
C LEU A 62 8.93 -6.73 -7.64
N ASP A 63 9.64 -5.63 -7.89
CA ASP A 63 11.09 -5.61 -7.95
C ASP A 63 11.76 -6.06 -6.64
N ALA A 64 11.23 -5.61 -5.51
CA ALA A 64 11.79 -5.89 -4.19
C ALA A 64 11.51 -7.33 -3.73
N VAL A 65 10.31 -7.85 -4.01
CA VAL A 65 9.86 -9.18 -3.60
C VAL A 65 10.47 -10.27 -4.50
N GLY A 66 10.74 -9.94 -5.78
CA GLY A 66 11.29 -10.86 -6.76
C GLY A 66 10.32 -12.00 -7.12
N PRO A 67 10.69 -12.86 -8.08
CA PRO A 67 9.82 -13.92 -8.61
C PRO A 67 9.54 -15.06 -7.61
N ALA A 68 10.30 -15.15 -6.51
CA ALA A 68 10.16 -16.20 -5.50
C ALA A 68 9.26 -15.81 -4.32
N GLY A 69 8.89 -14.53 -4.18
CA GLY A 69 8.00 -14.10 -3.11
C GLY A 69 6.55 -14.32 -3.48
N ALA A 70 5.99 -15.46 -3.05
CA ALA A 70 4.59 -15.85 -3.27
C ALA A 70 3.57 -15.02 -2.47
N ALA A 71 4.01 -13.96 -1.78
CA ALA A 71 3.15 -13.13 -0.96
C ALA A 71 2.19 -12.33 -1.83
N ARG A 72 0.91 -12.34 -1.47
CA ARG A 72 -0.11 -11.54 -2.13
C ARG A 72 0.17 -10.05 -1.90
N VAL A 73 0.23 -9.27 -2.98
CA VAL A 73 0.44 -7.82 -2.90
C VAL A 73 -0.91 -7.10 -2.86
N GLU A 74 -1.08 -6.22 -1.89
CA GLU A 74 -2.23 -5.33 -1.74
C GLU A 74 -1.78 -3.87 -1.72
N LEU A 75 -2.39 -3.04 -2.58
CA LEU A 75 -2.12 -1.62 -2.67
C LEU A 75 -3.28 -0.80 -2.11
N ASP A 76 -3.17 -0.51 -0.82
CA ASP A 76 -4.03 0.41 -0.10
C ASP A 76 -3.53 1.86 -0.24
N ILE A 77 -3.35 2.27 -1.50
CA ILE A 77 -2.95 3.63 -1.87
C ILE A 77 -4.18 4.38 -2.35
N GLU A 78 -4.56 5.42 -1.61
CA GLU A 78 -5.63 6.33 -1.98
C GLU A 78 -5.20 7.25 -3.13
N VAL A 79 -6.10 7.47 -4.09
CA VAL A 79 -5.85 8.41 -5.19
C VAL A 79 -6.79 9.60 -5.03
N ALA A 80 -6.21 10.79 -4.86
CA ALA A 80 -6.96 12.03 -4.66
C ALA A 80 -7.98 12.26 -5.80
N GLY A 81 -9.21 12.61 -5.45
CA GLY A 81 -10.29 12.87 -6.40
C GLY A 81 -10.96 11.62 -6.98
N SER A 82 -10.57 10.41 -6.56
CA SER A 82 -11.30 9.20 -6.94
C SER A 82 -12.60 9.06 -6.11
N PRO A 83 -13.77 8.82 -6.74
CA PRO A 83 -15.04 8.66 -6.01
C PRO A 83 -15.02 7.49 -5.01
N ALA A 84 -14.09 6.53 -5.16
CA ALA A 84 -13.89 5.42 -4.23
C ALA A 84 -13.26 5.83 -2.88
N SER A 85 -12.59 6.99 -2.79
CA SER A 85 -11.97 7.51 -1.55
C SER A 85 -12.99 8.07 -0.55
N SER A 86 -14.27 8.18 -0.92
CA SER A 86 -15.35 8.71 -0.07
C SER A 86 -16.05 7.68 0.82
N THR A 87 -15.36 6.61 1.23
CA THR A 87 -15.96 5.59 2.10
C THR A 87 -15.66 5.88 3.57
N ASN A 88 -16.29 6.94 4.10
CA ASN A 88 -16.75 7.04 5.51
C ASN A 88 -17.50 8.37 5.81
N ALA A 89 -18.30 8.87 4.88
CA ALA A 89 -19.16 10.04 5.11
C ALA A 89 -20.61 9.81 4.62
N ARG A 90 -21.12 8.59 4.73
CA ARG A 90 -22.55 8.29 4.59
C ARG A 90 -23.08 7.67 5.87
N ASP A 91 -23.21 8.50 6.89
CA ASP A 91 -24.33 8.36 7.82
C ASP A 91 -24.64 9.71 8.46
N SER A 92 -25.48 10.51 7.79
CA SER A 92 -26.28 11.62 8.36
C SER A 92 -26.79 12.53 7.24
N ARG A 93 -27.80 12.07 6.50
CA ARG A 93 -28.99 12.86 6.07
C ARG A 93 -29.82 12.04 5.10
N ALA A 94 -30.65 11.19 5.70
CA ALA A 94 -31.90 10.80 5.10
C ALA A 94 -32.81 12.04 4.93
N GLY A 95 -33.54 12.07 3.82
CA GLY A 95 -34.83 12.74 3.71
C GLY A 95 -34.83 14.18 3.18
N SER A 96 -35.10 14.34 1.89
CA SER A 96 -36.30 15.04 1.39
C SER A 96 -36.19 15.27 -0.12
N TRP A 97 -36.91 14.48 -0.90
CA TRP A 97 -37.44 14.95 -2.17
C TRP A 97 -38.93 15.18 -1.94
N SER A 98 -39.37 16.42 -2.12
CA SER A 98 -40.78 16.77 -2.24
C SER A 98 -41.03 17.25 -3.67
N THR A 99 -41.97 16.53 -4.29
CA THR A 99 -42.85 16.74 -5.44
C THR A 99 -42.66 17.97 -6.32
#